data_AF-A0A9D0Y087-F1
#
_entry.id   AF-A0A9D0Y087-F1
#
_cell.length_a   1.000
_cell.length_b   1.000
_cell.length_c   1.000
_cell.angle_alpha   90.00
_cell.angle_beta   90.00
_cell.angle_gamma   90.00
#
_symmetry.space_group_name_H-M   'P 1'
#
loop_
_entity.id
_entity.type
_entity.pdbx_description
1 polymer ?
#
loop_
_entity_poly.entity_id
_entity_poly.type
_entity_poly.pdbx_seq_one_letter_code
_entity_poly.pdbx_strand_id
1 'polypeptide(L)'
;MLMICLAKYRLILDKDNSNKYYVKSEENSICPVCGCCELKVIGSRKRNTLQGDGETIILIIRRLRCRNCRRIHHELPDILVPYKRYTGTVIEAIVDDTATEVCCENSSIFRIKRWFAEISEYIAGCLSAIAARLGLETKLKSGPARQRIKDLVGEATGWLARVVRTMVNTNNWVQTRLAFLS
;
A
#
# COMPACT_ATOMS: atom_id res chain seq x y z
N MET A 1 -1.24 -3.72 -12.88
CA MET A 1 -0.25 -2.61 -12.99
C MET A 1 0.75 -2.67 -11.84
N LEU A 2 2.06 -2.74 -12.07
CA LEU A 2 3.05 -2.93 -10.99
C LEU A 2 3.31 -1.65 -10.21
N MET A 3 3.64 -1.80 -8.93
CA MET A 3 3.88 -0.69 -7.98
C MET A 3 5.15 -0.93 -7.18
N ILE A 4 5.71 0.16 -6.67
CA ILE A 4 6.75 0.19 -5.63
C ILE A 4 6.21 1.10 -4.54
N CYS A 5 6.23 0.68 -3.29
CA CYS A 5 5.71 1.43 -2.16
C CYS A 5 6.84 2.12 -1.37
N LEU A 6 6.72 3.43 -1.18
CA LEU A 6 7.66 4.29 -0.45
C LEU A 6 7.19 4.56 0.98
N ALA A 7 8.10 4.53 1.95
CA ALA A 7 7.87 5.08 3.29
C ALA A 7 8.67 6.36 3.57
N LYS A 8 9.74 6.62 2.81
CA LYS A 8 10.53 7.85 2.96
C LYS A 8 10.30 8.74 1.75
N TYR A 9 9.48 9.77 1.93
CA TYR A 9 9.17 10.74 0.89
C TYR A 9 8.75 12.07 1.52
N ARG A 10 8.82 13.14 0.70
CA ARG A 10 8.20 14.42 0.99
C ARG A 10 7.08 14.72 0.02
N LEU A 11 6.04 15.36 0.52
CA LEU A 11 4.98 15.95 -0.30
C LEU A 11 5.31 17.41 -0.56
N ILE A 12 5.44 17.77 -1.83
CA ILE A 12 5.71 19.15 -2.27
C ILE A 12 4.42 19.71 -2.85
N LEU A 13 3.85 20.72 -2.20
CA LEU A 13 2.63 21.37 -2.67
C LEU A 13 2.85 22.04 -4.03
N ASP A 14 1.88 21.90 -4.92
CA ASP A 14 1.84 22.61 -6.19
C ASP A 14 1.49 24.08 -5.96
N LYS A 15 2.22 24.99 -6.62
CA LYS A 15 2.06 26.43 -6.40
C LYS A 15 0.70 26.96 -6.86
N ASP A 16 0.08 26.29 -7.83
CA ASP A 16 -1.13 26.76 -8.50
C ASP A 16 -2.38 25.98 -8.05
N ASN A 17 -2.21 24.90 -7.27
CA ASN A 17 -3.31 24.06 -6.80
C ASN A 17 -3.05 23.53 -5.38
N SER A 18 -3.80 24.08 -4.42
CA SER A 18 -3.72 23.76 -2.98
C SER A 18 -3.96 22.28 -2.64
N ASN A 19 -4.60 21.54 -3.55
CA ASN A 19 -4.97 20.13 -3.31
C ASN A 19 -4.04 19.18 -4.05
N LYS A 20 -2.99 19.66 -4.71
CA LYS A 20 -2.09 18.85 -5.53
C LYS A 20 -0.68 18.83 -4.93
N TYR A 21 -0.13 17.63 -4.77
CA TYR A 21 1.19 17.41 -4.19
C TYR A 21 2.06 16.54 -5.10
N TYR A 22 3.32 16.90 -5.27
CA TYR A 22 4.34 16.05 -5.88
C TYR A 22 4.99 15.17 -4.83
N VAL A 23 5.04 13.86 -5.11
CA VAL A 23 5.72 12.91 -4.23
C VAL A 23 7.20 12.88 -4.61
N LYS A 24 8.05 13.36 -3.71
CA LYS A 24 9.51 13.31 -3.84
C LYS A 24 10.05 12.18 -2.98
N SER A 25 10.56 11.12 -3.61
CA SER A 25 11.19 10.00 -2.91
C SER A 25 12.46 10.41 -2.19
N GLU A 26 12.67 9.87 -0.99
CA GLU A 26 13.87 10.03 -0.17
C GLU A 26 14.52 8.68 0.15
N GLU A 27 14.17 7.66 -0.62
CA GLU A 27 14.78 6.34 -0.59
C GLU A 27 14.91 5.76 -1.99
N ASN A 28 15.75 4.73 -2.10
CA ASN A 28 15.99 4.05 -3.36
C ASN A 28 14.86 3.06 -3.66
N SER A 29 14.25 3.21 -4.82
CA SER A 29 13.31 2.24 -5.37
C SER A 29 14.06 1.01 -5.88
N ILE A 30 13.54 -0.19 -5.59
CA ILE A 30 14.05 -1.47 -6.10
C ILE A 30 12.92 -2.15 -6.88
N CYS A 31 13.25 -2.73 -8.04
CA CYS A 31 12.27 -3.47 -8.83
C CYS A 31 11.80 -4.71 -8.06
N PRO A 32 10.50 -4.82 -7.70
CA PRO A 32 10.00 -5.93 -6.89
C PRO A 32 9.95 -7.26 -7.67
N VAL A 33 10.15 -7.20 -8.99
CA VAL A 33 10.05 -8.39 -9.86
C VAL A 33 11.41 -9.03 -10.14
N CYS A 34 12.48 -8.24 -10.22
CA CYS A 34 13.81 -8.76 -10.56
C CYS A 34 14.94 -8.25 -9.65
N GLY A 35 14.62 -7.52 -8.57
CA GLY A 35 15.60 -7.00 -7.61
C GLY A 35 16.52 -5.89 -8.12
N CYS A 36 16.38 -5.44 -9.37
CA CYS A 36 17.25 -4.42 -9.95
C CYS A 36 16.97 -3.04 -9.34
N CYS A 37 18.02 -2.35 -8.89
CA CYS A 37 17.96 -0.99 -8.35
C CYS A 37 18.08 0.11 -9.42
N GLU A 38 18.37 -0.25 -10.68
CA GLU A 38 18.43 0.70 -11.79
C GLU A 38 17.05 0.93 -12.40
N LEU A 39 16.38 1.98 -11.93
CA LEU A 39 15.10 2.42 -12.48
C LEU A 39 15.21 3.81 -13.11
N LYS A 40 14.68 3.96 -14.33
CA LYS A 40 14.59 5.24 -15.05
C LYS A 40 13.22 5.87 -14.85
N VAL A 41 13.16 7.14 -14.47
CA VAL A 41 11.91 7.92 -14.49
C VAL A 41 11.47 8.11 -15.96
N ILE A 42 10.25 7.70 -16.27
CA ILE A 42 9.67 7.79 -17.63
C ILE A 42 8.42 8.67 -17.67
N GLY A 43 8.01 9.27 -16.55
CA GLY A 43 6.88 10.17 -16.46
C GLY A 43 6.24 10.15 -15.07
N SER A 44 5.01 10.66 -14.98
CA SER A 44 4.23 10.70 -13.75
C SER A 44 2.78 10.23 -13.98
N ARG A 45 2.06 9.96 -12.89
CA ARG A 45 0.62 9.74 -12.88
C ARG A 45 -0.02 10.51 -11.73
N LYS A 46 -1.25 10.96 -11.97
CA LYS A 46 -2.12 11.52 -10.92
C LYS A 46 -2.77 10.38 -10.13
N ARG A 47 -2.85 10.54 -8.82
CA ARG A 47 -3.61 9.70 -7.90
C ARG A 47 -4.47 10.58 -7.01
N ASN A 48 -5.78 10.51 -7.21
CA ASN A 48 -6.73 11.17 -6.32
C ASN A 48 -6.93 10.28 -5.10
N THR A 49 -6.90 10.86 -3.90
CA THR A 49 -7.19 10.17 -2.66
C THR A 49 -8.06 11.02 -1.76
N LEU A 50 -9.04 10.38 -1.13
CA LEU A 50 -9.96 10.95 -0.16
C LEU A 50 -9.32 10.84 1.23
N GLN A 51 -9.33 11.95 1.93
CA GLN A 51 -8.90 12.06 3.32
C GLN A 51 -10.07 11.77 4.28
N GLY A 52 -9.78 11.76 5.59
CA GLY A 52 -10.78 11.46 6.62
C GLY A 52 -11.84 12.55 6.78
N ASP A 53 -11.49 13.79 6.47
CA ASP A 53 -12.35 15.00 6.48
C ASP A 53 -13.23 15.13 5.22
N GLY A 54 -13.11 14.20 4.26
CA GLY A 54 -13.82 14.24 2.98
C GLY A 54 -13.10 15.03 1.88
N GLU A 55 -11.96 15.68 2.18
CA GLU A 55 -11.18 16.39 1.18
C GLU A 55 -10.50 15.42 0.21
N THR A 56 -10.42 15.84 -1.05
CA THR A 56 -9.66 15.10 -2.08
C THR A 56 -8.33 15.80 -2.35
N ILE A 57 -7.24 15.07 -2.16
CA ILE A 57 -5.91 15.49 -2.61
C ILE A 57 -5.46 14.70 -3.84
N ILE A 58 -4.61 15.31 -4.65
CA ILE A 58 -4.05 14.78 -5.89
C ILE A 58 -2.56 14.58 -5.70
N LEU A 59 -2.13 13.31 -5.61
CA LEU A 59 -0.72 12.95 -5.54
C LEU A 59 -0.17 12.71 -6.95
N ILE A 60 0.91 13.41 -7.29
CA ILE A 60 1.67 13.19 -8.52
C ILE A 60 2.80 12.22 -8.21
N ILE A 61 2.63 10.98 -8.65
CA ILE A 61 3.57 9.89 -8.41
C ILE A 61 4.42 9.60 -9.65
N ARG A 62 5.67 9.18 -9.44
CA ARG A 62 6.58 8.87 -10.55
C ARG A 62 6.23 7.52 -11.19
N ARG A 63 6.49 7.43 -12.49
CA ARG A 63 6.49 6.19 -13.28
C ARG A 63 7.93 5.81 -13.54
N LEU A 64 8.32 4.64 -13.05
CA LEU A 64 9.66 4.11 -13.16
C LEU A 64 9.67 2.96 -14.16
N ARG A 65 10.69 2.87 -15.01
CA ARG A 65 10.96 1.71 -15.86
C ARG A 65 12.24 1.03 -15.37
N CYS A 66 12.13 -0.24 -14.99
CA CYS A 66 13.30 -1.04 -14.64
C CYS A 66 14.20 -1.21 -15.88
N ARG A 67 15.51 -1.00 -15.73
CA ARG A 67 16.46 -1.19 -16.84
C ARG A 67 16.65 -2.65 -17.20
N ASN A 68 16.58 -3.55 -16.22
CA ASN A 68 16.71 -5.00 -16.40
C ASN A 68 15.43 -5.62 -17.02
N CYS A 69 14.35 -5.76 -16.25
CA CYS A 69 13.15 -6.48 -16.73
C CYS A 69 12.19 -5.62 -17.58
N ARG A 70 12.52 -4.35 -17.85
CA ARG A 70 11.74 -3.39 -18.67
C ARG A 70 10.31 -3.08 -18.19
N ARG A 71 9.86 -3.69 -17.11
CA ARG A 71 8.55 -3.45 -16.49
C ARG A 71 8.43 -2.02 -15.97
N ILE A 72 7.19 -1.51 -16.01
CA ILE A 72 6.83 -0.17 -15.54
C ILE A 72 6.21 -0.29 -14.15
N HIS A 73 6.75 0.48 -13.21
CA HIS A 73 6.32 0.55 -11.81
C HIS A 73 5.80 1.95 -11.50
N HIS A 74 4.69 2.03 -10.78
CA HIS A 74 4.23 3.28 -10.18
C HIS A 74 4.77 3.38 -8.77
N GLU A 75 5.45 4.47 -8.48
CA GLU A 75 6.10 4.69 -7.19
C GLU A 75 5.12 5.37 -6.23
N LEU A 76 4.44 4.55 -5.44
CA LEU A 76 3.32 4.91 -4.58
C LEU A 76 3.82 5.26 -3.17
N PRO A 77 3.44 6.39 -2.57
CA PRO A 77 3.67 6.63 -1.14
C PRO A 77 2.77 5.73 -0.29
N ASP A 78 3.25 5.33 0.89
CA ASP A 78 2.56 4.43 1.82
C ASP A 78 1.28 5.00 2.47
N ILE A 79 1.04 6.30 2.33
CA ILE A 79 -0.26 6.93 2.59
C ILE A 79 -1.36 6.38 1.67
N LEU A 80 -1.01 5.71 0.57
CA LEU A 80 -1.96 5.11 -0.36
C LEU A 80 -1.95 3.58 -0.26
N VAL A 81 -3.16 3.00 -0.26
CA VAL A 81 -3.34 1.57 -0.53
C VAL A 81 -3.59 1.39 -2.04
N PRO A 82 -2.87 0.50 -2.73
CA PRO A 82 -3.10 0.22 -4.14
C PRO A 82 -4.58 -0.03 -4.47
N TYR A 83 -5.09 0.67 -5.51
CA TYR A 83 -6.47 0.57 -5.99
C TYR A 83 -7.55 1.03 -5.02
N LYS A 84 -7.18 1.70 -3.93
CA LYS A 84 -8.13 2.29 -3.00
C LYS A 84 -8.21 3.79 -3.20
N ARG A 85 -9.38 4.32 -2.87
CA ARG A 85 -9.71 5.74 -3.00
C ARG A 85 -9.43 6.53 -1.73
N TYR A 86 -9.47 5.88 -0.58
CA TYR A 86 -9.18 6.51 0.70
C TYR A 86 -7.70 6.36 1.05
N THR A 87 -7.19 7.27 1.86
CA THR A 87 -5.85 7.13 2.44
C THR A 87 -5.75 5.85 3.27
N GLY A 88 -4.53 5.34 3.42
CA GLY A 88 -4.24 4.17 4.23
C GLY A 88 -4.65 4.36 5.67
N THR A 89 -4.53 5.58 6.22
CA THR A 89 -4.95 5.92 7.58
C THR A 89 -6.46 5.76 7.77
N VAL A 90 -7.26 6.23 6.82
CA VAL A 90 -8.73 6.06 6.85
C VAL A 90 -9.12 4.59 6.74
N ILE A 91 -8.48 3.84 5.84
CA ILE A 91 -8.73 2.41 5.66
C ILE A 91 -8.35 1.65 6.93
N GLU A 92 -7.21 1.97 7.53
CA GLU A 92 -6.75 1.39 8.80
C GLU A 92 -7.77 1.63 9.91
N ALA A 93 -8.24 2.88 10.09
CA ALA A 93 -9.25 3.21 11.10
C ALA A 93 -10.58 2.47 10.89
N ILE A 94 -11.02 2.30 9.63
CA ILE A 94 -12.22 1.53 9.31
C ILE A 94 -12.05 0.03 9.63
N VAL A 95 -10.87 -0.52 9.37
CA VAL A 95 -10.56 -1.95 9.63
C VAL A 95 -10.40 -2.23 11.13
N ASP A 96 -9.92 -1.25 11.90
CA ASP A 96 -9.76 -1.33 13.34
C ASP A 96 -11.00 -0.88 14.14
N ASP A 97 -12.08 -0.51 13.45
CA ASP A 97 -13.32 -0.02 14.08
C ASP A 97 -13.10 1.25 14.94
N THR A 98 -12.07 2.05 14.63
CA THR A 98 -11.73 3.31 15.32
C THR A 98 -12.16 4.55 14.54
N ALA A 99 -12.86 4.38 13.42
CA ALA A 99 -13.39 5.44 12.58
C ALA A 99 -14.62 6.11 13.20
N THR A 100 -14.46 6.90 14.26
CA THR A 100 -15.56 7.66 14.88
C THR A 100 -15.96 8.92 14.11
N GLU A 101 -15.05 9.48 13.30
CA GLU A 101 -15.23 10.79 12.63
C GLU A 101 -14.81 10.79 11.16
N VAL A 102 -14.79 9.63 10.50
CA VAL A 102 -14.44 9.59 9.07
C VAL A 102 -15.65 9.99 8.22
N CYS A 103 -15.50 11.03 7.39
CA CYS A 103 -16.44 11.43 6.34
C CYS A 103 -16.49 10.38 5.22
N CYS A 104 -17.04 9.20 5.53
CA CYS A 104 -17.13 8.06 4.64
C CYS A 104 -18.55 7.50 4.66
N GLU A 105 -19.14 7.32 3.47
CA GLU A 105 -20.45 6.69 3.36
C GLU A 105 -20.43 5.27 3.95
N ASN A 106 -21.52 4.85 4.59
CA ASN A 106 -21.68 3.49 5.12
C ASN A 106 -21.40 2.41 4.07
N SER A 107 -21.75 2.66 2.81
CA SER A 107 -21.48 1.77 1.68
C SER A 107 -19.97 1.57 1.44
N SER A 108 -19.17 2.62 1.59
CA SER A 108 -17.72 2.61 1.46
C SER A 108 -17.05 1.91 2.64
N ILE A 109 -17.52 2.17 3.87
CA ILE A 109 -17.07 1.46 5.08
C ILE A 109 -17.28 -0.05 4.91
N PHE A 110 -18.49 -0.47 4.52
CA PHE A 110 -18.82 -1.87 4.28
C PHE A 110 -17.91 -2.51 3.22
N ARG A 111 -17.70 -1.83 2.08
CA ARG A 111 -16.82 -2.32 1.00
C ARG A 111 -15.36 -2.46 1.44
N ILE A 112 -14.87 -1.55 2.28
CA ILE A 112 -13.51 -1.60 2.83
C ILE A 112 -13.37 -2.79 3.79
N LYS A 113 -14.29 -2.94 4.74
CA LYS A 113 -14.28 -4.06 5.69
C LYS A 113 -14.34 -5.41 4.97
N ARG A 114 -15.28 -5.54 4.03
CA ARG A 114 -15.43 -6.75 3.21
C ARG A 114 -14.17 -7.06 2.43
N TRP A 115 -13.59 -6.05 1.76
CA TRP A 115 -12.34 -6.22 1.03
C TRP A 115 -11.20 -6.72 1.93
N PHE A 116 -11.03 -6.13 3.12
CA PHE A 116 -9.96 -6.52 4.02
C PHE A 116 -10.14 -7.97 4.51
N ALA A 117 -11.37 -8.33 4.90
CA ALA A 117 -11.72 -9.70 5.29
C ALA A 117 -11.43 -10.73 4.17
N GLU A 118 -11.71 -10.37 2.91
CA GLU A 118 -11.46 -11.25 1.76
C GLU A 118 -9.96 -11.47 1.49
N ILE A 119 -9.06 -10.57 1.90
CA ILE A 119 -7.62 -10.67 1.61
C ILE A 119 -6.74 -10.99 2.83
N SER A 120 -7.25 -10.83 4.04
CA SER A 120 -6.45 -10.87 5.27
C SER A 120 -5.75 -12.22 5.47
N GLU A 121 -6.41 -13.33 5.16
CA GLU A 121 -5.80 -14.67 5.25
C GLU A 121 -4.61 -14.83 4.28
N TYR A 122 -4.76 -14.33 3.06
CA TYR A 122 -3.69 -14.35 2.06
C TYR A 122 -2.51 -13.47 2.49
N ILE A 123 -2.80 -12.24 2.95
CA ILE A 123 -1.77 -11.34 3.46
C ILE A 123 -1.00 -12.00 4.60
N ALA A 124 -1.70 -12.56 5.59
CA ALA A 124 -1.07 -13.21 6.73
C ALA A 124 -0.13 -14.35 6.28
N GLY A 125 -0.58 -15.22 5.36
CA GLY A 125 0.24 -16.29 4.81
C GLY A 125 1.48 -15.79 4.07
N CYS A 126 1.35 -14.75 3.25
CA CYS A 126 2.48 -14.12 2.57
C CYS A 126 3.48 -13.50 3.56
N LEU A 127 2.99 -12.78 4.57
CA LEU A 127 3.85 -12.17 5.60
C LEU A 127 4.62 -13.26 6.38
N SER A 128 3.96 -14.36 6.76
CA SER A 128 4.64 -15.49 7.40
C SER A 128 5.72 -16.10 6.49
N ALA A 129 5.43 -16.30 5.21
CA ALA A 129 6.41 -16.84 4.26
C ALA A 129 7.59 -15.88 4.03
N ILE A 130 7.35 -14.57 3.99
CA ILE A 130 8.40 -13.55 3.88
C ILE A 130 9.25 -13.55 5.15
N ALA A 131 8.64 -13.54 6.33
CA ALA A 131 9.35 -13.56 7.61
C ALA A 131 10.22 -14.82 7.75
N ALA A 132 9.71 -16.00 7.38
CA ALA A 132 10.49 -17.24 7.38
C ALA A 132 11.70 -17.17 6.43
N ARG A 133 11.55 -16.58 5.23
CA ARG A 133 12.67 -16.38 4.29
C ARG A 133 13.74 -15.43 4.82
N LEU A 134 13.36 -14.51 5.70
CA LEU A 134 14.28 -13.58 6.37
C LEU A 134 14.89 -14.18 7.64
N GLY A 135 14.58 -15.45 7.97
CA GLY A 135 15.07 -16.10 9.19
C GLY A 135 14.46 -15.54 10.48
N LEU A 136 13.34 -14.83 10.40
CA LEU A 136 12.62 -14.34 11.58
C LEU A 136 11.85 -15.50 12.20
N GLU A 137 11.95 -15.66 13.53
CA GLU A 137 11.19 -16.68 14.25
C GLU A 137 9.69 -16.39 14.14
N THR A 138 9.00 -17.04 13.21
CA THR A 138 7.55 -17.04 13.13
C THR A 138 7.03 -18.25 13.88
N LYS A 139 6.74 -18.10 15.18
CA LYS A 139 5.82 -19.06 15.80
C LYS A 139 4.53 -19.01 15.00
N LEU A 140 4.05 -20.17 14.52
CA LEU A 140 2.76 -20.25 13.83
C LEU A 140 1.67 -19.87 14.83
N LYS A 141 1.33 -18.58 14.88
CA LYS A 141 0.30 -18.09 15.78
C LYS A 141 -1.05 -18.49 15.20
N SER A 142 -1.79 -19.31 15.95
CA SER A 142 -3.21 -19.57 15.67
C SER A 142 -4.01 -18.33 16.06
N GLY A 143 -5.03 -17.99 15.27
CA GLY A 143 -5.90 -16.85 15.54
C GLY A 143 -6.37 -16.15 14.27
N PRO A 144 -7.20 -15.09 14.43
CA PRO A 144 -7.72 -14.33 13.29
C PRO A 144 -6.60 -13.71 12.46
N ALA A 145 -6.75 -13.69 11.12
CA ALA A 145 -5.75 -13.11 10.23
C ALA A 145 -5.28 -11.71 10.63
N ARG A 146 -6.19 -10.83 11.07
CA ARG A 146 -5.84 -9.47 11.49
C ARG A 146 -4.81 -9.48 12.63
N GLN A 147 -5.00 -10.31 13.65
CA GLN A 147 -4.06 -10.39 14.77
C GLN A 147 -2.68 -10.89 14.31
N ARG A 148 -2.66 -11.97 13.51
CA ARG A 148 -1.40 -12.50 12.98
C ARG A 148 -0.66 -11.50 12.09
N ILE A 149 -1.38 -10.69 11.31
CA ILE A 149 -0.79 -9.62 10.51
C ILE A 149 -0.10 -8.62 11.43
N LYS A 150 -0.81 -8.11 12.44
CA LYS A 150 -0.28 -7.10 13.36
C LYS A 150 0.84 -7.65 14.25
N ASP A 151 0.81 -8.93 14.62
CA ASP A 151 1.92 -9.62 15.27
C ASP A 151 3.21 -9.59 14.44
N LEU A 152 3.11 -9.63 13.10
CA LEU A 152 4.26 -9.65 12.19
C LEU A 152 4.76 -8.24 11.84
N VAL A 153 3.86 -7.25 11.74
CA VAL A 153 4.21 -5.89 11.31
C VAL A 153 4.21 -4.85 12.44
N GLY A 154 3.80 -5.23 13.64
CA GLY A 154 3.58 -4.37 14.80
C GLY A 154 2.19 -3.74 14.85
N GLU A 155 1.64 -3.61 16.07
CA GLU A 155 0.30 -3.08 16.40
C GLU A 155 0.16 -1.55 16.31
N ALA A 156 1.29 -0.82 16.27
CA ALA A 156 1.27 0.64 16.23
C ALA A 156 0.54 1.19 15.00
N THR A 157 0.05 2.43 15.07
CA THR A 157 -0.55 3.15 13.93
C THR A 157 0.36 3.07 12.68
N GLY A 158 -0.27 2.97 11.51
CA GLY A 158 0.39 2.73 10.23
C GLY A 158 0.75 1.26 10.00
N TRP A 159 0.15 0.32 10.74
CA TRP A 159 0.37 -1.11 10.51
C TRP A 159 -0.06 -1.51 9.10
N LEU A 160 -1.14 -0.92 8.57
CA LEU A 160 -1.60 -1.21 7.22
C LEU A 160 -0.61 -0.70 6.18
N ALA A 161 -0.03 0.48 6.40
CA ALA A 161 1.02 1.02 5.53
C ALA A 161 2.25 0.08 5.47
N ARG A 162 2.67 -0.46 6.63
CA ARG A 162 3.75 -1.47 6.70
C ARG A 162 3.40 -2.76 5.95
N VAL A 163 2.16 -3.26 6.10
CA VAL A 163 1.67 -4.42 5.34
C VAL A 163 1.73 -4.17 3.83
N VAL A 164 1.12 -3.08 3.38
CA VAL A 164 1.04 -2.71 1.96
C VAL A 164 2.44 -2.60 1.39
N ARG A 165 3.35 -1.93 2.10
CA ARG A 165 4.73 -1.78 1.66
C ARG A 165 5.43 -3.13 1.49
N THR A 166 5.36 -3.99 2.49
CA THR A 166 5.97 -5.33 2.44
C THR A 166 5.39 -6.14 1.29
N MET A 167 4.07 -6.19 1.16
CA MET A 167 3.38 -6.98 0.14
C MET A 167 3.64 -6.46 -1.28
N VAL A 168 3.65 -5.14 -1.49
CA VAL A 168 3.93 -4.52 -2.80
C VAL A 168 5.40 -4.73 -3.19
N ASN A 169 6.33 -4.45 -2.30
CA ASN A 169 7.77 -4.48 -2.62
C ASN A 169 8.32 -5.91 -2.73
N THR A 170 7.59 -6.91 -2.22
CA THR A 170 7.88 -8.34 -2.44
C THR A 170 7.08 -8.96 -3.59
N ASN A 171 6.36 -8.15 -4.37
CA ASN A 171 5.52 -8.58 -5.50
C ASN A 171 4.42 -9.59 -5.12
N ASN A 172 3.93 -9.56 -3.88
CA ASN A 172 2.81 -10.37 -3.39
C ASN A 172 1.48 -9.60 -3.35
N TRP A 173 1.43 -8.35 -3.78
CA TRP A 173 0.17 -7.58 -3.77
C TRP A 173 -0.78 -8.00 -4.90
N VAL A 174 -1.85 -8.73 -4.55
CA VAL A 174 -2.88 -9.18 -5.50
C VAL A 174 -3.93 -8.09 -5.70
N GLN A 175 -4.16 -7.71 -6.96
CA GLN A 175 -5.04 -6.60 -7.34
C GLN A 175 -6.50 -7.04 -7.44
N THR A 176 -6.70 -8.26 -7.93
CA THR A 176 -7.97 -8.96 -8.12
C THR A 176 -7.64 -10.45 -8.15
N ARG A 177 -8.30 -11.26 -7.32
CA ARG A 177 -8.13 -12.73 -7.28
C ARG A 177 -8.51 -13.44 -8.60
N LEU A 178 -9.05 -12.71 -9.59
CA LEU A 178 -9.40 -13.22 -10.91
C LEU A 178 -8.20 -13.58 -11.81
N ALA A 179 -6.99 -13.11 -11.51
CA ALA A 179 -5.81 -13.39 -12.33
C ALA A 179 -5.12 -14.76 -12.02
N PHE A 180 -5.66 -15.52 -11.06
CA PHE A 180 -5.13 -16.83 -10.67
C PHE A 180 -6.12 -17.99 -10.92
N LEU A 181 -7.17 -17.74 -11.71
CA LEU A 181 -8.17 -18.74 -12.14
C LEU A 181 -8.12 -19.01 -13.65
N SER A 182 -6.97 -18.79 -14.29
CA SER A 182 -6.71 -19.13 -15.69
C SER A 182 -5.65 -20.22 -15.79
#